data_AF-A0A3D5YXE6-F1
#
_entry.id   AF-A0A3D5YXE6-F1
#
_cell.length_a   1.000
_cell.length_b   1.000
_cell.length_c   1.000
_cell.angle_alpha   90.00
_cell.angle_beta   90.00
_cell.angle_gamma   90.00
#
_symmetry.space_group_name_H-M   'P 1'
#
loop_
_entity.id
_entity.type
_entity.pdbx_description
1 polymer ?
#
loop_
_entity_poly.entity_id
_entity_poly.type
_entity_poly.pdbx_seq_one_letter_code
_entity_poly.pdbx_strand_id
1 'polypeptide(L)'
;MNYFNSIKQNDTLKEALYEIPASFFFVLLYSFLVGPVIGHDGMTNRLLIGAVLFALVYFIESIIFFSKAEVHIIPIISYIESLRRNDFSIFLYRLPGQFAGAVLAILVIWINIASESKSIYSFEYFQLDPFLTALFTGFISQIAYLLHFFIMVRLKIVSAVLRFLLFSAGLGVLFFIVTQFGKITLLNPFGFLAISILNGEPENIQTIFLGIVIHIIVPMVFISGTHFFLKGFNRIIGVND
;
A
#
# COMPACT_ATOMS: atom_id res chain seq x y z
N MET A 1 -25.57 -24.38 -14.05
CA MET A 1 -24.62 -24.48 -12.92
C MET A 1 -24.24 -23.05 -12.56
N ASN A 2 -24.74 -22.54 -11.42
CA ASN A 2 -24.83 -21.10 -11.14
C ASN A 2 -23.46 -20.43 -10.93
N TYR A 3 -23.25 -19.27 -11.54
CA TYR A 3 -22.09 -18.38 -11.37
C TYR A 3 -21.74 -18.08 -9.90
N PHE A 4 -22.74 -18.09 -9.00
CA PHE A 4 -22.53 -17.95 -7.56
C PHE A 4 -21.89 -19.18 -6.88
N ASN A 5 -22.04 -20.37 -7.44
CA ASN A 5 -21.38 -21.56 -6.91
C ASN A 5 -19.88 -21.60 -7.24
N SER A 6 -19.44 -20.95 -8.34
CA SER A 6 -18.00 -20.80 -8.65
C SER A 6 -17.32 -19.73 -7.79
N ILE A 7 -18.04 -18.69 -7.36
CA ILE A 7 -17.54 -17.68 -6.41
C ILE A 7 -17.22 -18.30 -5.05
N LYS A 8 -18.04 -19.25 -4.58
CA LYS A 8 -17.78 -20.00 -3.33
C LYS A 8 -16.51 -20.86 -3.38
N GLN A 9 -15.98 -21.17 -4.56
CA GLN A 9 -14.77 -21.99 -4.73
C GLN A 9 -13.51 -21.18 -5.04
N ASN A 10 -13.62 -19.87 -5.26
CA ASN A 10 -12.48 -19.01 -5.53
C ASN A 10 -11.98 -18.34 -4.25
N ASP A 11 -10.97 -18.93 -3.61
CA ASP A 11 -10.42 -18.43 -2.35
C ASP A 11 -9.81 -17.02 -2.50
N THR A 12 -9.21 -16.69 -3.65
CA THR A 12 -8.71 -15.35 -3.96
C THR A 12 -9.81 -14.29 -3.92
N LEU A 13 -11.02 -14.63 -4.40
CA LEU A 13 -12.18 -13.73 -4.35
C LEU A 13 -12.74 -13.58 -2.93
N LYS A 14 -12.70 -14.63 -2.10
CA LYS A 14 -13.08 -14.52 -0.69
C LYS A 14 -12.11 -13.64 0.08
N GLU A 15 -10.81 -13.82 -0.13
CA GLU A 15 -9.77 -12.99 0.48
C GLU A 15 -9.89 -11.52 0.04
N ALA A 16 -10.25 -11.28 -1.22
CA ALA A 16 -10.53 -9.94 -1.72
C ALA A 16 -11.68 -9.23 -0.99
N LEU A 17 -12.66 -9.95 -0.44
CA LEU A 17 -13.71 -9.34 0.38
C LEU A 17 -13.19 -8.86 1.74
N TYR A 18 -12.16 -9.52 2.29
CA TYR A 18 -11.50 -9.10 3.54
C TYR A 18 -10.62 -7.86 3.34
N GLU A 19 -10.21 -7.55 2.11
CA GLU A 19 -9.49 -6.30 1.80
C GLU A 19 -10.32 -5.05 2.08
N ILE A 20 -11.66 -5.13 1.98
CA ILE A 20 -12.56 -4.00 2.26
C ILE A 20 -12.46 -3.57 3.72
N PRO A 21 -12.83 -4.41 4.71
CA PRO A 21 -12.71 -4.05 6.12
C PRO A 21 -11.25 -3.81 6.52
N ALA A 22 -10.29 -4.57 5.98
CA ALA A 22 -8.87 -4.36 6.30
C ALA A 22 -8.39 -2.97 5.85
N SER A 23 -8.66 -2.57 4.61
CA SER A 23 -8.27 -1.25 4.12
C SER A 23 -9.06 -0.12 4.77
N PHE A 24 -10.31 -0.37 5.14
CA PHE A 24 -11.12 0.57 5.92
C PHE A 24 -10.48 0.86 7.29
N PHE A 25 -10.20 -0.19 8.07
CA PHE A 25 -9.58 -0.03 9.38
C PHE A 25 -8.17 0.54 9.27
N PHE A 26 -7.39 0.12 8.28
CA PHE A 26 -6.05 0.64 8.05
C PHE A 26 -6.06 2.15 7.89
N VAL A 27 -6.94 2.67 7.04
CA VAL A 27 -7.03 4.11 6.76
C VAL A 27 -7.55 4.87 7.97
N LEU A 28 -8.48 4.33 8.75
CA LEU A 28 -8.91 4.94 10.02
C LEU A 28 -7.76 4.99 11.04
N LEU A 29 -7.11 3.85 11.31
CA LEU A 29 -6.02 3.77 12.27
C LEU A 29 -4.85 4.65 11.84
N TYR A 30 -4.50 4.65 10.55
CA TYR A 30 -3.51 5.57 10.01
C TYR A 30 -3.90 7.03 10.28
N SER A 31 -5.14 7.42 9.94
CA SER A 31 -5.59 8.81 10.06
C SER A 31 -5.69 9.28 11.51
N PHE A 32 -6.08 8.42 12.46
CA PHE A 32 -6.26 8.79 13.86
C PHE A 32 -5.02 8.56 14.73
N LEU A 33 -4.13 7.63 14.38
CA LEU A 33 -2.94 7.29 15.18
C LEU A 33 -1.64 7.80 14.57
N VAL A 34 -1.48 7.70 13.24
CA VAL A 34 -0.22 8.05 12.56
C VAL A 34 -0.22 9.52 12.14
N GLY A 35 -1.30 9.99 11.52
CA GLY A 35 -1.43 11.37 11.04
C GLY A 35 -1.15 12.45 12.10
N PRO A 36 -1.79 12.42 13.28
CA PRO A 36 -1.61 13.45 14.31
C PRO A 36 -0.20 13.46 14.90
N VAL A 37 0.48 12.31 14.93
CA VAL A 37 1.84 12.19 15.46
C VAL A 37 2.84 12.82 14.51
N ILE A 38 2.68 12.62 13.21
CA ILE A 38 3.57 13.20 12.19
C ILE A 38 3.43 14.73 12.17
N GLY A 39 2.23 15.26 12.39
CA GLY A 39 1.96 16.70 12.47
C GLY A 39 2.21 17.45 11.16
N HIS A 40 1.96 18.75 11.16
CA HIS A 40 2.26 19.62 10.00
C HIS A 40 3.73 20.03 9.93
N ASP A 41 4.43 20.02 11.07
CA ASP A 41 5.79 20.51 11.28
C ASP A 41 6.88 19.48 10.99
N GLY A 42 6.52 18.20 10.81
CA GLY A 42 7.40 17.19 10.21
C GLY A 42 8.73 16.94 10.93
N MET A 43 8.81 17.18 12.24
CA MET A 43 10.05 16.94 12.99
C MET A 43 10.50 15.47 12.84
N THR A 44 11.78 15.25 12.56
CA THR A 44 12.33 13.91 12.26
C THR A 44 11.97 12.86 13.32
N ASN A 45 11.96 13.22 14.61
CA ASN A 45 11.56 12.32 15.69
C ASN A 45 10.08 11.90 15.60
N ARG A 46 9.19 12.82 15.22
CA ARG A 46 7.76 12.54 15.01
C ARG A 46 7.53 11.66 13.79
N LEU A 47 8.30 11.89 12.71
CA LEU A 47 8.28 11.04 11.51
C LEU A 47 8.75 9.62 11.82
N LEU A 48 9.78 9.47 12.66
CA LEU A 48 10.25 8.16 13.10
C LEU A 48 9.17 7.41 13.91
N ILE A 49 8.51 8.10 14.85
CA ILE A 49 7.41 7.50 15.62
C ILE A 49 6.25 7.13 14.67
N GLY A 50 5.88 8.02 13.74
CA GLY A 50 4.86 7.76 12.73
C GLY A 50 5.17 6.53 11.88
N ALA A 51 6.44 6.33 11.48
CA ALA A 51 6.89 5.16 10.74
C ALA A 51 6.79 3.86 11.54
N VAL A 52 7.13 3.90 12.84
CA VAL A 52 6.94 2.76 13.73
C VAL A 52 5.46 2.42 13.88
N LEU A 53 4.61 3.43 14.09
CA LEU A 53 3.16 3.24 14.18
C LEU A 53 2.57 2.69 12.89
N PHE A 54 2.98 3.20 11.73
CA PHE A 54 2.59 2.67 10.42
C PHE A 54 2.92 1.18 10.28
N ALA A 55 4.17 0.80 10.59
CA ALA A 55 4.60 -0.60 10.53
C ALA A 55 3.80 -1.50 11.49
N LEU A 56 3.53 -1.02 12.70
CA LEU A 56 2.76 -1.76 13.70
C LEU A 56 1.30 -1.92 13.29
N VAL A 57 0.64 -0.86 12.81
CA VAL A 57 -0.74 -0.92 12.30
C VAL A 57 -0.83 -1.95 11.17
N TYR A 58 0.07 -1.86 10.19
CA TYR A 58 0.10 -2.80 9.07
C TYR A 58 0.30 -4.26 9.53
N PHE A 59 1.25 -4.48 10.44
CA PHE A 59 1.54 -5.80 11.00
C PHE A 59 0.34 -6.38 11.77
N ILE A 60 -0.22 -5.60 12.69
CA ILE A 60 -1.31 -6.01 13.57
C ILE A 60 -2.56 -6.33 12.76
N GLU A 61 -2.91 -5.51 11.78
CA GLU A 61 -4.07 -5.80 10.94
C GLU A 61 -3.89 -7.06 10.12
N SER A 62 -2.77 -7.17 9.40
CA SER A 62 -2.56 -8.27 8.46
C SER A 62 -2.37 -9.63 9.16
N ILE A 63 -1.77 -9.66 10.35
CA ILE A 63 -1.43 -10.92 11.04
C ILE A 63 -2.36 -11.24 12.21
N ILE A 64 -2.82 -10.23 12.96
CA ILE A 64 -3.60 -10.47 14.19
C ILE A 64 -5.09 -10.40 13.88
N PHE A 65 -5.58 -9.27 13.36
CA PHE A 65 -7.01 -9.07 13.11
C PHE A 65 -7.53 -9.92 11.95
N PHE A 66 -6.78 -9.99 10.85
CA PHE A 66 -7.16 -10.76 9.68
C PHE A 66 -6.37 -12.08 9.57
N SER A 67 -5.99 -12.70 10.69
CA SER A 67 -5.22 -13.95 10.74
C SER A 67 -5.76 -15.14 9.91
N LYS A 68 -7.05 -15.11 9.52
CA LYS A 68 -7.72 -16.15 8.74
C LYS A 68 -7.83 -15.84 7.23
N ALA A 69 -7.40 -14.66 6.80
CA ALA A 69 -7.45 -14.22 5.42
C ALA A 69 -6.12 -13.57 5.02
N GLU A 70 -5.60 -13.88 3.85
CA GLU A 70 -4.39 -13.24 3.36
C GLU A 70 -4.69 -11.84 2.80
N VAL A 71 -4.88 -10.87 3.70
CA VAL A 71 -5.08 -9.46 3.35
C VAL A 71 -3.75 -8.78 3.10
N HIS A 72 -3.71 -7.95 2.09
CA HIS A 72 -2.53 -7.20 1.70
C HIS A 72 -2.63 -5.72 2.05
N ILE A 73 -3.84 -5.16 2.01
CA ILE A 73 -4.21 -3.76 2.32
C ILE A 73 -3.63 -2.74 1.33
N ILE A 74 -2.36 -2.91 0.98
CA ILE A 74 -1.57 -2.05 0.10
C ILE A 74 -1.56 -2.65 -1.33
N PRO A 75 -1.99 -1.88 -2.35
CA PRO A 75 -2.06 -2.33 -3.75
C PRO A 75 -0.77 -2.88 -4.32
N ILE A 76 0.37 -2.22 -4.03
CA ILE A 76 1.67 -2.67 -4.53
C ILE A 76 2.03 -4.05 -3.99
N ILE A 77 1.61 -4.41 -2.77
CA ILE A 77 1.85 -5.74 -2.20
C ILE A 77 1.02 -6.80 -2.93
N SER A 78 -0.25 -6.51 -3.24
CA SER A 78 -1.07 -7.36 -4.10
C SER A 78 -0.47 -7.57 -5.48
N TYR A 79 0.15 -6.54 -6.05
CA TYR A 79 0.83 -6.69 -7.32
C TYR A 79 2.10 -7.54 -7.23
N ILE A 80 2.96 -7.28 -6.24
CA ILE A 80 4.17 -8.07 -5.97
C ILE A 80 3.82 -9.56 -5.82
N GLU A 81 2.78 -9.86 -5.04
CA GLU A 81 2.36 -11.23 -4.79
C GLU A 81 1.74 -11.91 -6.02
N SER A 82 1.02 -11.15 -6.84
CA SER A 82 0.47 -11.64 -8.11
C SER A 82 1.58 -12.10 -9.07
N LEU A 83 2.70 -11.35 -9.14
CA LEU A 83 3.86 -11.74 -9.93
C LEU A 83 4.57 -12.95 -9.33
N ARG A 84 4.71 -13.00 -8.01
CA ARG A 84 5.36 -14.12 -7.30
C ARG A 84 4.61 -15.43 -7.51
N ARG A 85 3.28 -15.42 -7.39
CA ARG A 85 2.42 -16.60 -7.58
C ARG A 85 2.09 -16.88 -9.05
N ASN A 86 2.49 -16.00 -9.96
CA ASN A 86 2.13 -16.05 -11.37
C ASN A 86 0.60 -16.13 -11.57
N ASP A 87 -0.14 -15.37 -10.74
CA ASP A 87 -1.60 -15.30 -10.75
C ASP A 87 -2.04 -13.84 -10.62
N PHE A 88 -2.37 -13.22 -11.76
CA PHE A 88 -2.81 -11.83 -11.81
C PHE A 88 -4.18 -11.61 -11.14
N SER A 89 -4.98 -12.66 -10.92
CA SER A 89 -6.29 -12.54 -10.27
C SER A 89 -6.18 -12.05 -8.82
N ILE A 90 -5.05 -12.33 -8.16
CA ILE A 90 -4.71 -11.82 -6.83
C ILE A 90 -4.75 -10.29 -6.79
N PHE A 91 -4.09 -9.65 -7.75
CA PHE A 91 -4.09 -8.19 -7.84
C PHE A 91 -5.46 -7.67 -8.28
N LEU A 92 -6.03 -8.27 -9.33
CA LEU A 92 -7.26 -7.79 -9.96
C LEU A 92 -8.46 -7.81 -9.00
N TYR A 93 -8.61 -8.85 -8.19
CA TYR A 93 -9.76 -8.95 -7.27
C TYR A 93 -9.57 -8.16 -5.98
N ARG A 94 -8.34 -8.05 -5.47
CA ARG A 94 -8.06 -7.34 -4.21
C ARG A 94 -8.07 -5.81 -4.39
N LEU A 95 -7.61 -5.32 -5.55
CA LEU A 95 -7.51 -3.88 -5.83
C LEU A 95 -8.84 -3.12 -5.64
N PRO A 96 -10.00 -3.58 -6.17
CA PRO A 96 -11.29 -2.94 -5.90
C PRO A 96 -11.69 -2.94 -4.42
N GLY A 97 -11.40 -4.04 -3.70
CA GLY A 97 -11.70 -4.14 -2.27
C GLY A 97 -10.91 -3.14 -1.45
N GLN A 98 -9.61 -3.02 -1.75
CA GLN A 98 -8.71 -2.04 -1.13
C GLN A 98 -9.16 -0.60 -1.39
N PHE A 99 -9.52 -0.30 -2.64
CA PHE A 99 -10.06 1.01 -3.01
C PHE A 99 -11.36 1.33 -2.28
N ALA A 100 -12.32 0.40 -2.28
CA ALA A 100 -13.62 0.59 -1.63
C ALA A 100 -13.47 0.82 -0.12
N GLY A 101 -12.64 0.02 0.56
CA GLY A 101 -12.35 0.18 1.99
C GLY A 101 -11.74 1.55 2.30
N ALA A 102 -10.75 1.99 1.52
CA ALA A 102 -10.12 3.29 1.69
C ALA A 102 -11.11 4.45 1.48
N VAL A 103 -11.91 4.41 0.41
CA VAL A 103 -12.93 5.44 0.14
C VAL A 103 -13.96 5.51 1.27
N LEU A 104 -14.45 4.37 1.76
CA LEU A 104 -15.40 4.31 2.86
C LEU A 104 -14.83 4.94 4.15
N ALA A 105 -13.57 4.66 4.47
CA ALA A 105 -12.92 5.22 5.66
C ALA A 105 -12.83 6.74 5.57
N ILE A 106 -12.45 7.26 4.40
CA ILE A 106 -12.26 8.70 4.23
C ILE A 106 -13.61 9.43 4.20
N LEU A 107 -14.67 8.83 3.67
CA LEU A 107 -16.04 9.35 3.81
C LEU A 107 -16.46 9.45 5.29
N VAL A 108 -16.18 8.42 6.08
CA VAL A 108 -16.46 8.43 7.53
C VAL A 108 -15.69 9.53 8.23
N ILE A 109 -14.39 9.68 7.95
CA ILE A 109 -13.54 10.77 8.46
C ILE A 109 -14.13 12.13 8.07
N TRP A 110 -14.51 12.31 6.82
CA TRP A 110 -14.98 13.60 6.29
C TRP A 110 -16.31 14.08 6.88
N ILE A 111 -17.19 13.13 7.21
CA ILE A 111 -18.51 13.41 7.82
C ILE A 111 -18.38 13.67 9.33
N ASN A 112 -17.47 12.97 10.03
CA ASN A 112 -17.43 12.98 11.49
C ASN A 112 -16.38 13.91 12.09
N ILE A 113 -15.41 14.39 11.31
CA ILE A 113 -14.36 15.29 11.78
C ILE A 113 -14.74 16.75 11.52
N ALA A 114 -14.65 17.58 12.57
CA ALA A 114 -14.89 19.01 12.49
C ALA A 114 -14.05 19.65 11.37
N SER A 115 -14.65 20.58 10.62
CA SER A 115 -14.01 21.24 9.47
C SER A 115 -12.65 21.85 9.78
N GLU A 116 -12.45 22.35 11.00
CA GLU A 116 -11.22 22.98 11.47
C GLU A 116 -10.06 22.00 11.69
N SER A 117 -10.36 20.73 11.98
CA SER A 117 -9.35 19.68 12.17
C SER A 117 -9.06 18.89 10.90
N LYS A 118 -9.80 19.11 9.80
CA LYS A 118 -9.56 18.45 8.51
C LYS A 118 -8.16 18.68 7.95
N SER A 119 -7.51 19.81 8.29
CA SER A 119 -6.12 20.10 7.91
C SER A 119 -5.12 19.11 8.54
N ILE A 120 -5.34 18.67 9.78
CA ILE A 120 -4.48 17.71 10.48
C ILE A 120 -4.51 16.33 9.79
N TYR A 121 -5.59 16.06 9.06
CA TYR A 121 -5.80 14.85 8.27
C TYR A 121 -5.58 15.10 6.77
N SER A 122 -5.14 16.30 6.39
CA SER A 122 -4.85 16.66 5.00
C SER A 122 -3.46 16.15 4.61
N PHE A 123 -3.40 15.53 3.44
CA PHE A 123 -2.16 15.03 2.89
C PHE A 123 -1.64 16.11 1.95
N GLU A 124 -0.52 16.73 2.30
CA GLU A 124 0.13 17.71 1.43
C GLU A 124 0.89 16.99 0.32
N TYR A 125 0.47 17.25 -0.91
CA TYR A 125 1.16 16.77 -2.08
C TYR A 125 2.55 17.38 -2.16
N PHE A 126 3.52 16.56 -2.55
CA PHE A 126 4.77 17.13 -3.00
C PHE A 126 4.55 17.72 -4.39
N GLN A 127 4.79 19.02 -4.54
CA GLN A 127 4.87 19.69 -5.84
C GLN A 127 6.22 19.38 -6.53
N LEU A 128 6.61 18.10 -6.59
CA LEU A 128 7.65 17.71 -7.54
C LEU A 128 7.05 17.71 -8.94
N ASP A 129 7.90 18.02 -9.89
CA ASP A 129 7.65 17.72 -11.29
C ASP A 129 7.06 16.29 -11.43
N PRO A 130 5.94 16.10 -12.17
CA PRO A 130 5.26 14.81 -12.28
C PRO A 130 6.17 13.66 -12.70
N PHE A 131 7.17 13.94 -13.54
CA PHE A 131 8.13 12.94 -13.99
C PHE A 131 9.11 12.55 -12.88
N LEU A 132 9.64 13.50 -12.11
CA LEU A 132 10.47 13.18 -10.94
C LEU A 132 9.69 12.42 -9.85
N THR A 133 8.43 12.81 -9.61
CA THR A 133 7.55 12.07 -8.69
C THR A 133 7.34 10.63 -9.15
N ALA A 134 7.08 10.42 -10.45
CA ALA A 134 6.95 9.09 -11.04
C ALA A 134 8.23 8.25 -10.87
N LEU A 135 9.41 8.82 -11.14
CA LEU A 135 10.67 8.09 -10.97
C LEU A 135 10.91 7.70 -9.51
N PHE A 136 10.65 8.63 -8.58
CA PHE A 136 10.77 8.37 -7.16
C PHE A 136 9.80 7.27 -6.71
N THR A 137 8.53 7.32 -7.16
CA THR A 137 7.53 6.33 -6.81
C THR A 137 7.86 4.94 -7.33
N GLY A 138 8.33 4.87 -8.58
CA GLY A 138 8.85 3.65 -9.19
C GLY A 138 10.01 3.04 -8.39
N PHE A 139 10.99 3.86 -8.02
CA PHE A 139 12.16 3.42 -7.25
C PHE A 139 11.80 2.90 -5.86
N ILE A 140 10.94 3.60 -5.12
CA ILE A 140 10.46 3.14 -3.80
C ILE A 140 9.71 1.82 -3.93
N SER A 141 8.90 1.67 -4.98
CA SER A 141 8.14 0.43 -5.25
C SER A 141 9.05 -0.75 -5.59
N GLN A 142 10.14 -0.49 -6.31
CA GLN A 142 11.19 -1.46 -6.55
C GLN A 142 11.87 -1.90 -5.24
N ILE A 143 12.18 -0.98 -4.33
CA ILE A 143 12.73 -1.34 -3.01
C ILE A 143 11.71 -2.17 -2.21
N ALA A 144 10.41 -1.83 -2.24
CA ALA A 144 9.36 -2.62 -1.60
C ALA A 144 9.30 -4.05 -2.16
N TYR A 145 9.43 -4.23 -3.49
CA TYR A 145 9.53 -5.55 -4.10
C TYR A 145 10.78 -6.31 -3.63
N LEU A 146 11.95 -5.68 -3.60
CA LEU A 146 13.19 -6.32 -3.14
C LEU A 146 13.08 -6.72 -1.66
N LEU A 147 12.53 -5.84 -0.83
CA LEU A 147 12.26 -6.11 0.59
C LEU A 147 11.36 -7.34 0.73
N HIS A 148 10.26 -7.40 -0.01
CA HIS A 148 9.37 -8.55 -0.03
C HIS A 148 10.10 -9.82 -0.49
N PHE A 149 10.79 -9.77 -1.62
CA PHE A 149 11.52 -10.90 -2.17
C PHE A 149 12.57 -11.45 -1.18
N PHE A 150 13.40 -10.59 -0.60
CA PHE A 150 14.44 -11.05 0.31
C PHE A 150 13.86 -11.53 1.64
N ILE A 151 12.95 -10.78 2.29
CA ILE A 151 12.45 -11.12 3.63
C ILE A 151 11.42 -12.25 3.59
N MET A 152 10.46 -12.20 2.66
CA MET A 152 9.34 -13.15 2.63
C MET A 152 9.69 -14.44 1.89
N VAL A 153 10.57 -14.37 0.88
CA VAL A 153 10.89 -15.54 0.04
C VAL A 153 12.24 -16.16 0.38
N ARG A 154 13.30 -15.36 0.49
CA ARG A 154 14.68 -15.89 0.57
C ARG A 154 15.20 -16.08 2.00
N LEU A 155 14.73 -15.27 2.95
CA LEU A 155 15.22 -15.29 4.32
C LEU A 155 14.78 -16.57 5.04
N LYS A 156 15.75 -17.37 5.49
CA LYS A 156 15.54 -18.66 6.18
C LYS A 156 15.13 -18.51 7.65
N ILE A 157 14.25 -17.57 7.96
CA ILE A 157 13.66 -17.47 9.30
C ILE A 157 12.50 -18.46 9.39
N VAL A 158 12.48 -19.32 10.42
CA VAL A 158 11.43 -20.35 10.58
C VAL A 158 10.06 -19.73 10.86
N SER A 159 9.99 -18.69 11.69
CA SER A 159 8.73 -18.04 12.06
C SER A 159 8.20 -17.13 10.95
N ALA A 160 7.05 -17.50 10.38
CA ALA A 160 6.33 -16.67 9.39
C ALA A 160 5.93 -15.31 9.98
N VAL A 161 5.51 -15.29 11.25
CA VAL A 161 5.16 -14.07 11.98
C VAL A 161 6.37 -13.13 12.08
N LEU A 162 7.55 -13.65 12.40
CA LEU A 162 8.76 -12.84 12.49
C LEU A 162 9.19 -12.30 11.11
N ARG A 163 9.08 -13.10 10.04
CA ARG A 163 9.34 -12.61 8.67
C ARG A 163 8.40 -11.46 8.33
N PHE A 164 7.11 -11.60 8.62
CA PHE A 164 6.13 -10.56 8.35
C PHE A 164 6.36 -9.31 9.22
N LEU A 165 6.81 -9.46 10.47
CA LEU A 165 7.19 -8.35 11.33
C LEU A 165 8.37 -7.57 10.73
N LEU A 166 9.42 -8.27 10.27
CA LEU A 166 10.57 -7.64 9.63
C LEU A 166 10.19 -6.96 8.31
N PHE A 167 9.31 -7.59 7.54
CA PHE A 167 8.77 -7.00 6.32
C PHE A 167 7.99 -5.71 6.62
N SER A 168 7.11 -5.75 7.62
CA SER A 168 6.33 -4.59 8.08
C SER A 168 7.24 -3.46 8.59
N ALA A 169 8.29 -3.81 9.34
CA ALA A 169 9.29 -2.84 9.79
C ALA A 169 10.04 -2.20 8.61
N GLY A 170 10.39 -2.97 7.59
CA GLY A 170 10.98 -2.45 6.36
C GLY A 170 10.02 -1.54 5.58
N LEU A 171 8.72 -1.84 5.55
CA LEU A 171 7.71 -0.93 5.02
C LEU A 171 7.63 0.36 5.84
N GLY A 172 7.77 0.29 7.16
CA GLY A 172 7.91 1.46 8.04
C GLY A 172 9.12 2.33 7.69
N VAL A 173 10.28 1.72 7.42
CA VAL A 173 11.46 2.46 6.95
C VAL A 173 11.21 3.14 5.61
N LEU A 174 10.55 2.44 4.67
CA LEU A 174 10.17 3.06 3.39
C LEU A 174 9.20 4.22 3.60
N PHE A 175 8.21 4.06 4.47
CA PHE A 175 7.30 5.12 4.86
C PHE A 175 8.07 6.32 5.45
N PHE A 176 9.02 6.09 6.34
CA PHE A 176 9.87 7.14 6.91
C PHE A 176 10.62 7.91 5.81
N ILE A 177 11.29 7.19 4.90
CA ILE A 177 12.05 7.79 3.79
C ILE A 177 11.11 8.62 2.93
N VAL A 178 10.00 8.03 2.47
CA VAL A 178 9.00 8.70 1.62
C VAL A 178 8.48 9.97 2.28
N THR A 179 8.19 9.92 3.58
CA THR A 179 7.66 11.07 4.33
C THR A 179 8.70 12.19 4.55
N GLN A 180 10.02 11.90 4.49
CA GLN A 180 11.06 12.95 4.49
C GLN A 180 11.04 13.79 3.19
N PHE A 181 10.64 13.18 2.07
CA PHE A 181 10.61 13.82 0.76
C PHE A 181 9.21 14.37 0.42
N GLY A 182 8.35 14.59 1.42
CA GLY A 182 6.98 15.07 1.27
C GLY A 182 5.94 14.14 1.89
N LYS A 183 4.72 14.63 2.17
CA LYS A 183 3.62 13.80 2.72
C LYS A 183 3.01 12.88 1.65
N ILE A 184 3.85 12.11 0.94
CA ILE A 184 3.43 11.26 -0.17
C ILE A 184 2.74 10.01 0.39
N THR A 185 1.51 9.75 -0.05
CA THR A 185 0.74 8.51 0.19
C THR A 185 1.20 7.36 -0.69
N LEU A 186 2.53 7.23 -0.87
CA LEU A 186 3.15 6.41 -1.90
C LEU A 186 2.86 4.91 -1.71
N LEU A 187 2.75 4.48 -0.45
CA LEU A 187 2.44 3.09 -0.09
C LEU A 187 0.93 2.81 -0.04
N ASN A 188 0.06 3.80 -0.26
CA ASN A 188 -1.39 3.58 -0.43
C ASN A 188 -2.01 4.64 -1.36
N PRO A 189 -2.02 4.41 -2.69
CA PRO A 189 -2.49 5.37 -3.69
C PRO A 189 -3.96 5.76 -3.53
N PHE A 190 -4.74 4.99 -2.78
CA PHE A 190 -6.16 5.25 -2.58
C PHE A 190 -6.43 6.36 -1.57
N GLY A 191 -5.49 6.63 -0.67
CA GLY A 191 -5.51 7.84 0.14
C GLY A 191 -5.50 9.10 -0.76
N PHE A 192 -4.58 9.15 -1.73
CA PHE A 192 -4.48 10.25 -2.72
C PHE A 192 -5.79 10.45 -3.50
N LEU A 193 -6.33 9.36 -4.06
CA LEU A 193 -7.51 9.43 -4.93
C LEU A 193 -8.75 9.90 -4.16
N ALA A 194 -8.93 9.41 -2.94
CA ALA A 194 -10.10 9.76 -2.14
C ALA A 194 -10.06 11.21 -1.61
N ILE A 195 -8.89 11.76 -1.27
CA ILE A 195 -8.77 13.17 -0.84
C ILE A 195 -9.06 14.11 -2.00
N SER A 196 -8.53 13.80 -3.18
CA SER A 196 -8.76 14.59 -4.40
C SER A 196 -10.26 14.63 -4.73
N ILE A 197 -10.97 13.50 -4.57
CA ILE A 197 -12.42 13.43 -4.77
C ILE A 197 -13.19 14.24 -3.69
N LEU A 198 -12.72 14.26 -2.44
CA LEU A 198 -13.46 14.84 -1.30
C LEU A 198 -13.20 16.32 -1.03
N ASN A 199 -12.05 16.85 -1.45
CA ASN A 199 -11.77 18.27 -1.33
C ASN A 199 -12.58 19.13 -2.31
N GLY A 200 -13.42 18.50 -3.15
CA GLY A 200 -14.27 19.23 -4.09
C GLY A 200 -13.47 20.07 -5.09
N GLU A 201 -12.17 19.81 -5.20
CA GLU A 201 -11.38 20.16 -6.35
C GLU A 201 -11.58 19.02 -7.34
N PRO A 202 -12.51 19.11 -8.30
CA PRO A 202 -12.39 18.35 -9.53
C PRO A 202 -11.17 18.93 -10.26
N GLU A 203 -9.98 18.77 -9.69
CA GLU A 203 -8.76 18.93 -10.44
C GLU A 203 -8.92 17.94 -11.58
N ASN A 204 -9.16 18.54 -12.75
CA ASN A 204 -9.24 18.01 -14.09
C ASN A 204 -9.04 16.49 -14.15
N ILE A 205 -9.90 15.72 -14.82
CA ILE A 205 -9.77 14.25 -14.94
C ILE A 205 -8.32 13.78 -15.26
N GLN A 206 -7.55 14.66 -15.90
CA GLN A 206 -6.10 14.63 -16.06
C GLN A 206 -5.27 14.45 -14.76
N THR A 207 -5.52 15.18 -13.67
CA THR A 207 -4.87 15.04 -12.36
C THR A 207 -5.16 13.68 -11.72
N ILE A 208 -6.42 13.23 -11.76
CA ILE A 208 -6.80 11.88 -11.29
C ILE A 208 -6.07 10.81 -12.10
N PHE A 209 -6.07 10.95 -13.43
CA PHE A 209 -5.36 10.04 -14.32
C PHE A 209 -3.86 10.05 -14.06
N LEU A 210 -3.26 11.22 -13.89
CA LEU A 210 -1.83 11.38 -13.59
C LEU A 210 -1.49 10.74 -12.23
N GLY A 211 -2.34 10.90 -11.22
CA GLY A 211 -2.19 10.22 -9.93
C GLY A 211 -2.22 8.70 -10.05
N ILE A 212 -3.15 8.15 -10.84
CA ILE A 212 -3.19 6.71 -11.15
C ILE A 212 -1.91 6.27 -11.86
N VAL A 213 -1.44 7.04 -12.84
CA VAL A 213 -0.20 6.72 -13.56
C VAL A 213 0.98 6.69 -12.60
N ILE A 214 1.17 7.75 -11.81
CA ILE A 214 2.32 7.93 -10.91
C ILE A 214 2.32 6.92 -9.77
N HIS A 215 1.17 6.61 -9.18
CA HIS A 215 1.09 5.82 -7.95
C HIS A 215 0.63 4.37 -8.14
N ILE A 216 0.18 3.99 -9.34
CA ILE A 216 -0.19 2.60 -9.66
C ILE A 216 0.65 2.09 -10.83
N ILE A 217 0.56 2.73 -12.00
CA ILE A 217 1.15 2.19 -13.23
C ILE A 217 2.69 2.20 -13.17
N VAL A 218 3.30 3.32 -12.79
CA VAL A 218 4.76 3.45 -12.72
C VAL A 218 5.38 2.48 -11.71
N PRO A 219 4.85 2.37 -10.47
CA PRO A 219 5.20 1.29 -9.54
C PRO A 219 5.15 -0.11 -10.17
N MET A 220 4.06 -0.45 -10.88
CA MET A 220 3.92 -1.76 -11.51
C MET A 220 5.00 -2.03 -12.56
N VAL A 221 5.37 -1.02 -13.36
CA VAL A 221 6.43 -1.13 -14.37
C VAL A 221 7.79 -1.42 -13.71
N PHE A 222 8.15 -0.67 -12.67
CA PHE A 222 9.42 -0.86 -11.95
C PHE A 222 9.49 -2.21 -11.24
N ILE A 223 8.39 -2.61 -10.58
CA ILE A 223 8.27 -3.91 -9.93
C ILE A 223 8.41 -5.03 -10.96
N SER A 224 7.70 -4.94 -12.09
CA SER A 224 7.79 -5.93 -13.18
C SER A 224 9.20 -6.06 -13.74
N GLY A 225 9.83 -4.92 -14.08
CA GLY A 225 11.21 -4.90 -14.59
C GLY A 225 12.17 -5.59 -13.63
N THR A 226 12.04 -5.29 -12.34
CA THR A 226 12.86 -5.91 -11.28
C THR A 226 12.58 -7.41 -11.14
N HIS A 227 11.31 -7.81 -11.17
CA HIS A 227 10.90 -9.22 -11.08
C HIS A 227 11.49 -10.05 -12.23
N PHE A 228 11.32 -9.60 -13.47
CA PHE A 228 11.83 -10.32 -14.63
C PHE A 228 13.36 -10.30 -14.71
N PHE A 229 14.00 -9.21 -14.30
CA PHE A 229 15.46 -9.14 -14.17
C PHE A 229 15.98 -10.21 -13.19
N LEU A 230 15.41 -10.30 -11.98
CA LEU A 230 15.84 -11.28 -10.98
C LEU A 230 15.51 -12.72 -11.38
N LYS A 231 14.36 -12.96 -12.01
CA LYS A 231 13.99 -14.28 -12.52
C LYS A 231 14.95 -14.73 -13.64
N GLY A 232 15.31 -13.82 -14.54
CA GLY A 232 16.31 -14.05 -15.58
C GLY A 232 17.69 -14.31 -14.97
N PHE A 233 18.10 -13.51 -13.99
CA PHE A 233 19.37 -13.65 -13.29
C PHE A 233 19.47 -15.00 -12.56
N ASN A 234 18.48 -15.39 -11.75
CA ASN A 234 18.47 -16.68 -11.03
C ASN A 234 18.58 -17.87 -11.98
N ARG A 235 17.95 -17.79 -13.17
CA ARG A 235 18.07 -18.81 -14.22
C ARG A 235 19.49 -18.90 -14.80
N ILE A 236 20.23 -17.79 -14.85
CA ILE A 236 21.62 -17.75 -15.35
C ILE A 236 22.60 -18.34 -14.33
N ILE A 237 22.44 -18.02 -13.04
CA ILE A 237 23.33 -18.53 -11.96
C ILE A 237 22.95 -19.93 -11.44
N GLY A 238 21.94 -20.58 -12.02
CA GLY A 238 21.56 -21.96 -11.67
C GLY A 238 21.01 -22.11 -10.25
N VAL A 239 20.51 -21.02 -9.65
CA VAL A 239 19.84 -21.08 -8.34
C VAL A 239 18.41 -21.51 -8.60
N ASN A 240 18.19 -22.84 -8.62
CA ASN A 240 16.85 -23.41 -8.62
C ASN A 240 16.25 -23.25 -7.22
N ASP A 241 15.10 -22.57 -7.13
CA ASP A 241 14.23 -22.60 -5.95
C ASP A 241 13.62 -24.00 -5.78
#